data_AF-A0A419R0C8-F1
#
_entry.id   AF-A0A419R0C8-F1
#
_cell.length_a   1.000
_cell.length_b   1.000
_cell.length_c   1.000
_cell.angle_alpha   90.00
_cell.angle_beta   90.00
_cell.angle_gamma   90.00
#
_symmetry.space_group_name_H-M   'P 1'
#
loop_
_entity.id
_entity.type
_entity.pdbx_description
1 polymer ?
#
loop_
_entity_poly.entity_id
_entity_poly.type
_entity_poly.pdbx_seq_one_letter_code
_entity_poly.pdbx_strand_id
1 'polypeptide(L)'
;MLIILGFVLWSSWRTDTVVTEHEGLSFASGELLEALSSSESNLNTRIVERFRDRDSINCAGFVRDDLSGIACNERGGWHLRLQRDGASIATADGEQAKENDLALVRAISEMKRPP
;
A
#
# COMPACT_ATOMS: atom_id res chain seq x y z
N MET A 1 52.78 15.24 4.74
CA MET A 1 52.25 14.00 4.14
C MET A 1 51.52 13.21 5.21
N LEU A 2 50.19 13.37 5.30
CA LEU A 2 49.20 12.29 5.36
C LEU A 2 47.81 12.93 5.43
N ILE A 3 47.05 12.74 4.35
CA ILE A 3 45.63 13.09 4.23
C ILE A 3 44.87 11.94 4.87
N ILE A 4 43.94 12.21 5.79
CA ILE A 4 42.88 11.24 6.11
C ILE A 4 41.56 11.96 5.91
N LEU A 5 40.93 11.64 4.78
CA LEU A 5 39.59 12.04 4.41
C LEU A 5 38.62 11.58 5.49
N GLY A 6 37.94 12.53 6.13
CA GLY A 6 36.68 12.26 6.80
C GLY A 6 35.65 11.91 5.73
N PHE A 7 35.52 10.63 5.42
CA PHE A 7 34.41 10.09 4.66
C PHE A 7 33.13 10.40 5.43
N VAL A 8 32.42 11.42 4.96
CA VAL A 8 31.01 11.63 5.26
C VAL A 8 30.29 10.40 4.75
N LEU A 9 29.98 9.47 5.66
CA LEU A 9 29.13 8.29 5.41
C LEU A 9 27.70 8.78 5.17
N TRP A 10 27.50 9.33 3.97
CA TRP A 10 26.22 9.62 3.37
C TRP A 10 25.64 8.30 2.87
N SER A 11 24.96 7.57 3.75
CA SER A 11 23.98 6.58 3.33
C SER A 11 22.72 6.75 4.18
N SER A 12 22.07 7.91 4.01
CA SER A 12 20.65 8.02 4.29
C SER A 12 19.95 7.07 3.32
N TRP A 13 19.72 5.83 3.76
CA TRP A 13 18.82 4.91 3.11
C TRP A 13 17.52 5.68 2.81
N ARG A 14 17.22 5.88 1.53
CA ARG A 14 15.91 6.36 1.11
C ARG A 14 14.95 5.22 1.41
N THR A 15 14.36 5.22 2.59
CA THR A 15 13.01 4.67 2.74
C THR A 15 12.14 5.54 1.85
N ASP A 16 11.95 5.12 0.61
CA ASP A 16 10.97 5.75 -0.27
C ASP A 16 9.63 5.65 0.45
N THR A 17 9.05 6.80 0.77
CA THR A 17 7.77 6.86 1.46
C THR A 17 6.73 6.16 0.59
N VAL A 18 5.98 5.22 1.17
CA VAL A 18 4.95 4.46 0.44
C VAL A 18 3.61 5.18 0.39
N VAL A 19 3.48 6.24 1.18
CA VAL A 19 2.37 7.18 1.16
C VAL A 19 2.92 8.59 1.04
N THR A 20 2.30 9.40 0.18
CA THR A 20 2.50 10.84 0.12
C THR A 20 1.16 11.53 0.40
N GLU A 21 1.20 12.64 1.12
CA GLU A 21 0.02 13.48 1.31
C GLU A 21 0.00 14.61 0.30
N HIS A 22 -1.15 14.83 -0.33
CA HIS A 22 -1.39 15.95 -1.22
C HIS A 22 -2.78 16.51 -0.92
N GLU A 23 -2.84 17.80 -0.56
CA GLU A 23 -4.11 18.48 -0.22
C GLU A 23 -4.93 17.78 0.88
N GLY A 24 -4.26 17.16 1.85
CA GLY A 24 -4.91 16.42 2.94
C GLY A 24 -5.46 15.04 2.54
N LEU A 25 -5.12 14.55 1.34
CA LEU A 25 -5.44 13.21 0.85
C LEU A 25 -4.16 12.38 0.80
N SER A 26 -4.28 11.10 1.15
CA SER A 26 -3.15 10.16 1.13
C SER A 26 -3.12 9.39 -0.18
N PHE A 27 -2.01 9.46 -0.91
CA PHE A 27 -1.79 8.74 -2.16
C PHE A 27 -0.65 7.74 -2.01
N ALA A 28 -0.76 6.61 -2.70
CA ALA A 28 0.34 5.67 -2.80
C ALA A 28 1.54 6.30 -3.53
N SER A 29 2.72 5.98 -3.05
CA SER A 29 4.00 6.38 -3.64
C SER A 29 5.02 5.24 -3.56
N GLY A 30 6.17 5.42 -4.19
CA GLY A 30 7.26 4.43 -4.20
C GLY A 30 6.79 3.03 -4.64
N GLU A 31 7.22 2.02 -3.90
CA GLU A 31 6.93 0.61 -4.20
C GLU A 31 5.45 0.22 -4.09
N LEU A 32 4.65 0.93 -3.27
CA LEU A 32 3.21 0.69 -3.21
C LEU A 32 2.53 1.17 -4.50
N LEU A 33 2.92 2.35 -5.00
CA LEU A 33 2.43 2.85 -6.28
C LEU A 33 2.79 1.90 -7.43
N GLU A 34 4.00 1.34 -7.40
CA GLU A 34 4.46 0.38 -8.40
C GLU A 34 3.59 -0.89 -8.40
N ALA A 35 3.38 -1.53 -7.24
CA ALA A 35 2.52 -2.72 -7.12
C ALA A 35 1.07 -2.44 -7.55
N LEU A 36 0.55 -1.27 -7.19
CA LEU A 36 -0.80 -0.87 -7.56
C LEU A 36 -0.94 -0.62 -9.06
N SER A 37 0.09 -0.07 -9.71
CA SER A 37 0.07 0.28 -11.14
C SER A 37 0.41 -0.90 -12.05
N SER A 38 1.37 -1.75 -11.68
CA SER A 38 1.77 -2.94 -12.46
C SER A 38 0.71 -4.03 -12.45
N SER A 39 -0.23 -3.95 -11.51
CA SER A 39 -1.22 -4.99 -11.26
C SER A 39 -0.69 -6.29 -10.64
N GLU A 40 0.53 -6.27 -10.13
CA GLU A 40 1.18 -7.43 -9.54
C GLU A 40 1.59 -7.17 -8.08
N SER A 41 1.59 -8.25 -7.29
CA SER A 41 2.20 -8.21 -5.95
C SER A 41 3.72 -8.12 -6.09
N ASN A 42 4.38 -7.45 -5.16
CA ASN A 42 5.84 -7.43 -5.06
C ASN A 42 6.30 -7.96 -3.69
N LEU A 43 7.61 -7.90 -3.42
CA LEU A 43 8.20 -8.44 -2.19
C LEU A 43 7.60 -7.82 -0.91
N ASN A 44 7.19 -6.56 -0.98
CA ASN A 44 6.74 -5.78 0.18
C ASN A 44 5.24 -5.45 0.13
N THR A 45 4.52 -5.90 -0.90
CA THR A 45 3.09 -5.60 -1.10
C THR A 45 2.38 -6.77 -1.74
N ARG A 46 1.41 -7.34 -1.02
CA ARG A 46 0.47 -8.32 -1.57
C ARG A 46 -0.82 -7.64 -1.98
N ILE A 47 -1.21 -7.81 -3.24
CA ILE A 47 -2.53 -7.41 -3.71
C ILE A 47 -3.52 -8.51 -3.36
N VAL A 48 -4.48 -8.19 -2.50
CA VAL A 48 -5.51 -9.14 -2.04
C VAL A 48 -6.59 -9.32 -3.10
N GLU A 49 -7.10 -8.20 -3.62
CA GLU A 49 -8.11 -8.22 -4.66
C GLU A 49 -8.12 -6.92 -5.45
N ARG A 50 -8.35 -7.02 -6.76
CA ARG A 50 -8.66 -5.89 -7.64
C ARG A 50 -10.14 -5.88 -7.97
N PHE A 51 -10.73 -4.70 -7.98
CA PHE A 51 -12.16 -4.55 -8.23
C PHE A 51 -12.48 -3.17 -8.77
N ARG A 52 -13.73 -3.01 -9.24
CA ARG A 52 -14.31 -1.69 -9.44
C ARG A 52 -15.28 -1.39 -8.31
N ASP A 53 -15.21 -0.18 -7.78
CA ASP A 53 -16.23 0.29 -6.85
C ASP A 53 -17.54 0.60 -7.60
N ARG A 54 -18.55 1.06 -6.85
CA ARG A 54 -19.85 1.48 -7.38
C ARG A 54 -19.78 2.62 -8.41
N ASP A 55 -18.75 3.46 -8.35
CA ASP A 55 -18.53 4.59 -9.25
C ASP A 55 -17.68 4.17 -10.48
N SER A 56 -17.46 2.86 -10.66
CA SER A 56 -16.61 2.27 -11.70
C SER A 56 -15.14 2.67 -11.63
N ILE A 57 -14.68 3.12 -10.47
CA ILE A 57 -13.27 3.44 -10.21
C ILE A 57 -12.49 2.15 -9.94
N ASN A 58 -11.30 2.02 -10.55
CA ASN A 58 -10.46 0.86 -10.33
C ASN A 58 -9.82 0.92 -8.94
N CYS A 59 -10.08 -0.07 -8.11
CA CYS A 59 -9.56 -0.17 -6.75
C CYS A 59 -8.79 -1.48 -6.53
N ALA A 60 -7.92 -1.47 -5.55
CA ALA A 60 -7.18 -2.64 -5.10
C ALA A 60 -7.08 -2.66 -3.58
N GLY A 61 -7.43 -3.78 -2.98
CA GLY A 61 -7.07 -4.10 -1.61
C GLY A 61 -5.64 -4.63 -1.56
N PHE A 62 -4.84 -4.13 -0.63
CA PHE A 62 -3.44 -4.50 -0.47
C PHE A 62 -3.08 -4.73 0.99
N VAL A 63 -2.04 -5.54 1.20
CA VAL A 63 -1.45 -5.83 2.50
C VAL A 63 0.05 -5.62 2.43
N ARG A 64 0.58 -4.91 3.42
CA ARG A 64 2.01 -4.72 3.68
C ARG A 64 2.27 -4.83 5.17
N ASP A 65 3.53 -5.11 5.54
CA ASP A 65 3.94 -5.22 6.94
C ASP A 65 3.82 -3.89 7.71
N ASP A 66 3.89 -2.76 7.00
CA ASP A 66 3.82 -1.40 7.56
C ASP A 66 2.42 -0.76 7.40
N LEU A 67 1.69 -1.08 6.33
CA LEU A 67 0.40 -0.48 6.01
C LEU A 67 -0.47 -1.43 5.17
N SER A 68 -1.71 -1.63 5.59
CA SER A 68 -2.70 -2.37 4.79
C SER A 68 -3.91 -1.50 4.47
N GLY A 69 -4.62 -1.78 3.38
CA GLY A 69 -5.74 -0.92 3.02
C GLY A 69 -6.34 -1.14 1.65
N ILE A 70 -7.11 -0.15 1.22
CA ILE A 70 -7.74 -0.09 -0.11
C ILE A 70 -7.30 1.21 -0.77
N ALA A 71 -6.74 1.11 -1.97
CA ALA A 71 -6.43 2.25 -2.82
C ALA A 71 -7.28 2.23 -4.09
N CYS A 72 -7.75 3.38 -4.53
CA CYS A 72 -8.54 3.56 -5.74
C CYS A 72 -7.83 4.53 -6.69
N ASN A 73 -7.78 4.19 -7.97
CA ASN A 73 -7.15 5.00 -9.01
C ASN A 73 -8.08 6.13 -9.44
N GLU A 74 -7.92 7.29 -8.82
CA GLU A 74 -8.73 8.48 -9.04
C GLU A 74 -7.87 9.74 -8.88
N ARG A 75 -8.37 10.89 -9.35
CA ARG A 75 -7.70 12.18 -9.19
C ARG A 75 -6.24 12.19 -9.66
N GLY A 76 -5.90 11.32 -10.63
CA GLY A 76 -4.55 11.21 -11.18
C GLY A 76 -3.59 10.28 -10.43
N GLY A 77 -4.05 9.53 -9.42
CA GLY A 77 -3.20 8.60 -8.68
C GLY A 77 -3.97 7.55 -7.87
N TRP A 78 -3.24 6.70 -7.17
CA TRP A 78 -3.84 5.69 -6.29
C TRP A 78 -4.11 6.29 -4.91
N HIS A 79 -5.31 6.82 -4.72
CA HIS A 79 -5.76 7.42 -3.46
C HIS A 79 -6.15 6.34 -2.44
N LEU A 80 -5.64 6.45 -1.23
CA LEU A 80 -5.90 5.52 -0.12
C LEU A 80 -7.24 5.84 0.52
N ARG A 81 -8.27 5.05 0.18
CA ARG A 81 -9.64 5.18 0.69
C ARG A 81 -9.83 4.56 2.06
N LEU A 82 -9.02 3.55 2.38
CA LEU A 82 -9.00 2.87 3.66
C LEU A 82 -7.55 2.60 4.02
N GLN A 83 -7.17 2.98 5.24
CA GLN A 83 -5.86 2.69 5.81
C GLN A 83 -6.07 1.92 7.12
N ARG A 84 -5.23 0.93 7.35
CA ARG A 84 -5.21 0.07 8.54
C ARG A 84 -3.76 -0.24 8.88
N ASP A 85 -3.54 -0.65 10.12
CA ASP A 85 -2.23 -1.12 10.55
C ASP A 85 -1.71 -2.22 9.63
N GLY A 86 -0.38 -2.25 9.47
CA GLY A 86 0.31 -3.27 8.70
C GLY A 86 -0.01 -4.68 9.20
N ALA A 87 0.05 -5.64 8.29
CA ALA A 87 -0.14 -7.04 8.57
C ALA A 87 0.88 -7.85 7.78
N SER A 88 1.36 -8.95 8.36
CA SER A 88 2.31 -9.86 7.72
C SER A 88 1.85 -10.19 6.30
N ILE A 89 2.70 -9.87 5.32
CA ILE A 89 2.46 -10.18 3.90
C ILE A 89 2.45 -11.71 3.69
N ALA A 90 3.24 -12.43 4.48
CA ALA A 90 3.19 -13.89 4.54
C ALA A 90 1.85 -14.33 5.13
N THR A 91 0.99 -14.89 4.28
CA THR A 91 -0.38 -15.35 4.58
C THR A 91 -0.45 -16.52 5.58
N ALA A 92 0.68 -16.94 6.16
CA ALA A 92 0.82 -18.24 6.79
C ALA A 92 0.57 -18.28 8.30
N ASP A 93 1.03 -17.33 9.12
CA ASP A 93 1.33 -17.71 10.52
C ASP A 93 0.67 -16.86 11.64
N GLY A 94 -0.57 -16.38 11.47
CA GLY A 94 -1.29 -15.77 12.59
C GLY A 94 -2.79 -15.55 12.41
N GLU A 95 -3.54 -15.67 13.52
CA GLU A 95 -4.96 -15.31 13.62
C GLU A 95 -5.21 -13.85 13.19
N GLN A 96 -4.30 -12.95 13.56
CA GLN A 96 -4.31 -11.53 13.19
C GLN A 96 -4.29 -11.29 11.67
N ALA A 97 -3.47 -12.05 10.92
CA ALA A 97 -3.36 -11.90 9.47
C ALA A 97 -4.68 -12.32 8.79
N LYS A 98 -5.32 -13.38 9.29
CA LYS A 98 -6.63 -13.83 8.80
C LYS A 98 -7.73 -12.84 9.11
N GLU A 99 -7.72 -12.24 10.30
CA GLU A 99 -8.67 -11.20 10.68
C GLU A 99 -8.53 -9.95 9.80
N ASN A 100 -7.30 -9.52 9.51
CA ASN A 100 -7.04 -8.38 8.63
C ASN A 100 -7.48 -8.67 7.19
N ASP A 101 -7.18 -9.86 6.66
CA ASP A 101 -7.65 -10.29 5.34
C ASP A 101 -9.19 -10.33 5.29
N LEU A 102 -9.85 -10.89 6.31
CA LEU A 102 -11.32 -10.92 6.42
C LEU A 102 -11.94 -9.53 6.53
N ALA A 103 -11.30 -8.61 7.26
CA ALA A 103 -11.75 -7.22 7.37
C ALA A 103 -11.62 -6.51 6.01
N LEU A 104 -10.53 -6.75 5.29
CA LEU A 104 -10.29 -6.17 3.98
C LEU A 104 -11.29 -6.69 2.94
N VAL A 105 -11.52 -8.00 2.87
CA VAL A 105 -12.51 -8.61 1.97
C VAL A 105 -13.92 -8.09 2.24
N ARG A 106 -14.27 -7.88 3.52
CA ARG A 106 -15.56 -7.26 3.90
C ARG A 106 -15.67 -5.82 3.40
N ALA A 107 -14.66 -4.99 3.65
CA ALA A 107 -14.63 -3.61 3.18
C ALA A 107 -14.71 -3.51 1.64
N ILE A 108 -13.99 -4.39 0.92
CA ILE A 108 -14.06 -4.48 -0.54
C ILE A 108 -15.48 -4.82 -1.00
N SER A 109 -16.12 -5.79 -0.35
CA SER A 109 -17.49 -6.20 -0.68
C SER A 109 -18.50 -5.07 -0.45
N GLU A 110 -18.31 -4.26 0.60
CA GLU A 110 -19.13 -3.07 0.87
C GLU A 110 -18.95 -1.99 -0.21
N MET A 111 -17.72 -1.75 -0.67
CA MET A 111 -17.44 -0.76 -1.73
C MET A 111 -17.98 -1.17 -3.11
N LYS A 112 -18.06 -2.48 -3.38
CA LYS A 112 -18.64 -3.03 -4.62
C LYS A 112 -20.17 -2.99 -4.63
N ARG A 113 -20.82 -2.93 -3.46
CA ARG A 113 -22.26 -3.13 -3.36
C ARG A 113 -23.00 -1.96 -4.05
N PRO A 114 -23.88 -2.23 -5.04
CA PRO A 114 -24.74 -1.21 -5.62
C PRO A 114 -25.78 -0.74 -4.59
N PRO A 115 -26.32 0.48 -4.72
CA PRO A 115 -27.33 1.03 -3.82
C PRO A 115 -28.62 0.19 -3.78
#